data_AF-A0A2R4NDU8-F1
#
_entry.id   AF-A0A2R4NDU8-F1
#
_cell.length_a   1.000
_cell.length_b   1.000
_cell.length_c   1.000
_cell.angle_alpha   90.00
_cell.angle_beta   90.00
_cell.angle_gamma   90.00
#
_symmetry.space_group_name_H-M   'P 1'
#
loop_
_entity.id
_entity.type
_entity.pdbx_description
1 polymer ?
#
loop_
_entity_poly.entity_id
_entity_poly.type
_entity_poly.pdbx_seq_one_letter_code
_entity_poly.pdbx_strand_id
1 'polypeptide(L)'
;MDIIQELTKAGITVATTQLFNRVFALWDRTNLNARRLVRELNSRAYINYLEKHVSRVVSLRTIHSSEYDVQLKDMYHPLRIRGVIPNSSSQLVKDGFYIENEKITNIIGIAGQGKSTILRKIFVEQLFNGNKIPFFIELRKVSDEGIRKSLQNILVNLSLKPSDIEVEELLASNKIILMLDGFDEINSERKNTILHEIVRLNLTYNLQIITTTRPGTAICSEPSIVNFKVQLLVEDDILSIIEKLNSNNDSIDIEQLPKIKETIRNNKNLVSVMTSPILVTLFHVCYPYMDIIPNNTVEFYSNLFMTLYLRHDKVKNFDREKSSSLSHNDAYDCFCALCFYSIFKNSYDFTEQTLIEFTKASMQLKGKHDNCGPENLAVDFVDVTCLIQREGYNKYIFIHKSIQEYHAAEFIRNISSDKKPKFYNLIMEDIKQNNYRYHNTISFLQETDEIDCKKNLVIPLCEHYKIHKWNDMEIVDYKDLFREFFVDSTAQVVINNGNYSVQALNYSTTFMSWIAFFENEMYYDLYNIVTNILFSHENSRSLPEEIFTVTKDGISQISLILLINRMDLFDIALDAFIKQVREIYQHLYVNSSVTIKNETESINEFFDL
;
A
#
# COMPACT_ATOMS: atom_id res chain seq x y z
N MET A 1 -29.95 -13.44 -4.72
CA MET A 1 -30.73 -12.47 -3.91
C MET A 1 -30.60 -11.11 -4.58
N ASP A 2 -31.63 -10.27 -4.53
CA ASP A 2 -31.58 -8.92 -5.08
C ASP A 2 -30.57 -8.08 -4.28
N ILE A 3 -29.56 -7.49 -4.95
CA ILE A 3 -28.49 -6.70 -4.31
C ILE A 3 -29.09 -5.59 -3.44
N ILE A 4 -30.19 -4.98 -3.88
CA ILE A 4 -30.89 -3.94 -3.12
C ILE A 4 -31.45 -4.49 -1.80
N GLN A 5 -31.91 -5.74 -1.78
CA GLN A 5 -32.42 -6.38 -0.57
C GLN A 5 -31.29 -6.58 0.45
N GLU A 6 -30.09 -6.97 0.00
CA GLU A 6 -28.93 -7.11 0.88
C GLU A 6 -28.45 -5.77 1.44
N LEU A 7 -28.32 -4.75 0.58
CA LEU A 7 -27.96 -3.39 1.02
C LEU A 7 -28.97 -2.84 2.02
N THR A 8 -30.26 -3.11 1.81
CA THR A 8 -31.33 -2.71 2.73
C THR A 8 -31.21 -3.43 4.07
N LYS A 9 -30.95 -4.75 4.07
CA LYS A 9 -30.67 -5.51 5.31
C LYS A 9 -29.43 -4.98 6.04
N ALA A 10 -28.43 -4.49 5.32
CA ALA A 10 -27.23 -3.87 5.89
C ALA A 10 -27.44 -2.41 6.34
N GLY A 11 -28.64 -1.82 6.15
CA GLY A 11 -28.92 -0.43 6.48
C GLY A 11 -28.32 0.60 5.52
N ILE A 12 -27.62 0.17 4.46
CA ILE A 12 -26.91 1.03 3.51
C ILE A 12 -27.88 1.92 2.73
N THR A 13 -29.04 1.38 2.31
CA THR A 13 -30.06 2.15 1.58
C THR A 13 -30.58 3.32 2.42
N VAL A 14 -30.83 3.08 3.71
CA VAL A 14 -31.33 4.10 4.64
C VAL A 14 -30.23 5.13 4.92
N ALA A 15 -29.01 4.68 5.20
CA ALA A 15 -27.86 5.54 5.42
C ALA A 15 -27.59 6.46 4.22
N THR A 16 -27.64 5.92 3.00
CA THR A 16 -27.43 6.70 1.77
C THR A 16 -28.51 7.77 1.59
N THR A 17 -29.77 7.43 1.84
CA THR A 17 -30.87 8.43 1.81
C THR A 17 -30.64 9.54 2.85
N GLN A 18 -30.26 9.18 4.07
CA GLN A 18 -29.96 10.14 5.13
C GLN A 18 -28.74 11.02 4.79
N LEU A 19 -27.71 10.46 4.16
CA LEU A 19 -26.57 11.23 3.67
C LEU A 19 -27.01 12.31 2.68
N PHE A 20 -27.81 11.98 1.66
CA PHE A 20 -28.30 13.00 0.72
C PHE A 20 -29.11 14.08 1.43
N ASN A 21 -29.94 13.73 2.41
CA ASN A 21 -30.68 14.72 3.20
C ASN A 21 -29.73 15.66 3.98
N ARG A 22 -28.68 15.12 4.63
CA ARG A 22 -27.65 15.92 5.32
C ARG A 22 -26.91 16.83 4.33
N VAL A 23 -26.54 16.32 3.16
CA VAL A 23 -25.87 17.08 2.10
C VAL A 23 -26.74 18.24 1.62
N PHE A 24 -28.03 18.00 1.33
CA PHE A 24 -28.93 19.07 0.88
C PHE A 24 -29.24 20.09 1.96
N ALA A 25 -29.34 19.68 3.23
CA ALA A 25 -29.55 20.59 4.34
C ALA A 25 -28.36 21.55 4.53
N LEU A 26 -27.14 21.08 4.24
CA LEU A 26 -25.90 21.86 4.34
C LEU A 26 -25.52 22.56 3.03
N TRP A 27 -26.31 22.45 1.96
CA TRP A 27 -26.01 23.09 0.67
C TRP A 27 -26.40 24.57 0.70
N ASP A 28 -25.43 25.45 0.45
CA ASP A 28 -25.63 26.89 0.41
C ASP A 28 -26.27 27.37 -0.92
N ARG A 29 -26.12 28.67 -1.25
CA ARG A 29 -26.66 29.26 -2.49
C ARG A 29 -25.64 29.25 -3.65
N THR A 30 -24.57 28.47 -3.56
CA THR A 30 -23.53 28.34 -4.59
C THR A 30 -23.62 27.00 -5.31
N ASN A 31 -22.90 26.86 -6.44
CA ASN A 31 -22.77 25.60 -7.19
C ASN A 31 -24.13 24.95 -7.52
N LEU A 32 -25.07 25.77 -8.02
CA LEU A 32 -26.47 25.35 -8.21
C LEU A 32 -26.66 24.33 -9.34
N ASN A 33 -25.78 24.32 -10.35
CA ASN A 33 -25.79 23.28 -11.37
C ASN A 33 -25.37 21.95 -10.77
N ALA A 34 -24.35 21.94 -9.91
CA ALA A 34 -23.99 20.74 -9.15
C ALA A 34 -25.10 20.30 -8.19
N ARG A 35 -25.80 21.24 -7.54
CA ARG A 35 -26.95 20.92 -6.69
C ARG A 35 -28.06 20.23 -7.47
N ARG A 36 -28.32 20.68 -8.71
CA ARG A 36 -29.26 20.03 -9.63
C ARG A 36 -28.78 18.62 -9.97
N LEU A 37 -27.51 18.45 -10.35
CA LEU A 37 -26.92 17.15 -10.65
C LEU A 37 -27.04 16.18 -9.47
N VAL A 38 -26.77 16.63 -8.24
CA VAL A 38 -26.91 15.81 -7.02
C VAL A 38 -28.38 15.46 -6.74
N ARG A 39 -29.34 16.31 -7.11
CA ARG A 39 -30.77 15.98 -7.03
C ARG A 39 -31.16 14.89 -8.04
N GLU A 40 -30.59 14.92 -9.24
CA GLU A 40 -30.76 13.83 -10.22
C GLU A 40 -30.10 12.54 -9.73
N LEU A 41 -28.95 12.63 -9.09
CA LEU A 41 -28.28 11.51 -8.42
C LEU A 41 -29.15 10.91 -7.31
N ASN A 42 -29.80 11.72 -6.47
CA ASN A 42 -30.71 11.26 -5.40
C ASN A 42 -32.11 10.87 -5.89
N SER A 43 -32.37 10.88 -7.21
CA SER A 43 -33.67 10.49 -7.76
C SER A 43 -33.48 9.50 -8.89
N ARG A 44 -33.29 10.00 -10.12
CA ARG A 44 -33.21 9.19 -11.33
C ARG A 44 -32.04 8.19 -11.30
N ALA A 45 -30.90 8.61 -10.77
CA ALA A 45 -29.70 7.78 -10.74
C ALA A 45 -29.44 7.12 -9.37
N TYR A 46 -30.38 7.21 -8.43
CA TYR A 46 -30.17 6.74 -7.05
C TYR A 46 -29.94 5.23 -6.99
N ILE A 47 -30.78 4.47 -7.68
CA ILE A 47 -30.63 3.01 -7.77
C ILE A 47 -29.32 2.63 -8.44
N ASN A 48 -28.95 3.33 -9.52
CA ASN A 48 -27.64 3.12 -10.15
C ASN A 48 -26.48 3.45 -9.20
N TYR A 49 -26.57 4.49 -8.39
CA TYR A 49 -25.52 4.83 -7.41
C TYR A 49 -25.37 3.72 -6.38
N LEU A 50 -26.47 3.17 -5.88
CA LEU A 50 -26.44 2.01 -5.00
C LEU A 50 -25.86 0.76 -5.67
N GLU A 51 -26.36 0.38 -6.84
CA GLU A 51 -26.04 -0.91 -7.50
C GLU A 51 -24.73 -0.92 -8.26
N LYS A 52 -24.31 0.20 -8.84
CA LYS A 52 -23.11 0.27 -9.70
C LYS A 52 -21.91 0.90 -9.00
N HIS A 53 -22.13 1.62 -7.90
CA HIS A 53 -21.06 2.27 -7.15
C HIS A 53 -20.96 1.75 -5.72
N VAL A 54 -21.97 1.95 -4.88
CA VAL A 54 -21.92 1.57 -3.45
C VAL A 54 -21.75 0.07 -3.25
N SER A 55 -22.51 -0.77 -3.97
CA SER A 55 -22.44 -2.23 -3.86
C SER A 55 -21.02 -2.78 -4.10
N ARG A 56 -20.29 -2.23 -5.07
CA ARG A 56 -18.92 -2.64 -5.43
C ARG A 56 -17.89 -2.24 -4.37
N VAL A 57 -18.24 -1.29 -3.51
CA VAL A 57 -17.41 -0.86 -2.38
C VAL A 57 -17.69 -1.76 -1.16
N VAL A 58 -18.97 -2.05 -0.92
CA VAL A 58 -19.46 -2.79 0.26
C VAL A 58 -19.35 -4.31 0.12
N SER A 59 -19.37 -4.85 -1.10
CA SER A 59 -19.24 -6.29 -1.37
C SER A 59 -17.94 -6.60 -2.09
N LEU A 60 -17.25 -7.64 -1.64
CA LEU A 60 -15.91 -8.01 -2.09
C LEU A 60 -15.82 -9.51 -2.32
N ARG A 61 -15.15 -9.92 -3.39
CA ARG A 61 -14.58 -11.26 -3.48
C ARG A 61 -13.32 -11.34 -2.64
N THR A 62 -13.12 -12.49 -2.03
CA THR A 62 -12.03 -12.70 -1.09
C THR A 62 -11.29 -13.97 -1.47
N ILE A 63 -10.11 -14.17 -0.90
CA ILE A 63 -9.36 -15.41 -1.10
C ILE A 63 -10.17 -16.62 -0.59
N HIS A 64 -10.90 -16.42 0.50
CA HIS A 64 -11.70 -17.45 1.16
C HIS A 64 -13.03 -17.70 0.41
N SER A 65 -13.60 -16.67 -0.21
CA SER A 65 -14.84 -16.73 -0.99
C SER A 65 -14.61 -16.17 -2.38
N SER A 66 -13.96 -16.94 -3.25
CA SER A 66 -13.68 -16.54 -4.63
C SER A 66 -14.90 -16.68 -5.55
N GLU A 67 -15.83 -17.58 -5.21
CA GLU A 67 -17.00 -17.94 -6.00
C GLU A 67 -18.22 -17.03 -5.73
N TYR A 68 -18.22 -16.27 -4.63
CA TYR A 68 -19.31 -15.36 -4.27
C TYR A 68 -18.81 -14.12 -3.51
N ASP A 69 -19.55 -13.02 -3.60
CA ASP A 69 -19.17 -11.76 -2.93
C ASP A 69 -19.57 -11.80 -1.45
N VAL A 70 -18.69 -11.32 -0.57
CA VAL A 70 -18.93 -11.20 0.87
C VAL A 70 -19.12 -9.73 1.24
N GLN A 71 -20.08 -9.45 2.11
CA GLN A 71 -20.32 -8.10 2.62
C GLN A 71 -19.18 -7.67 3.55
N LEU A 72 -18.72 -6.43 3.40
CA LEU A 72 -17.65 -5.85 4.20
C LEU A 72 -17.93 -5.95 5.70
N LYS A 73 -19.17 -5.70 6.13
CA LYS A 73 -19.57 -5.77 7.56
C LYS A 73 -19.33 -7.14 8.19
N ASP A 74 -19.45 -8.22 7.41
CA ASP A 74 -19.40 -9.60 7.91
C ASP A 74 -17.94 -10.08 8.02
N MET A 75 -17.01 -9.36 7.39
CA MET A 75 -15.59 -9.71 7.39
C MET A 75 -14.69 -8.69 8.07
N TYR A 76 -15.11 -7.44 8.13
CA TYR A 76 -14.23 -6.35 8.54
C TYR A 76 -13.80 -6.53 10.00
N HIS A 77 -12.49 -6.54 10.23
CA HIS A 77 -11.90 -6.37 11.55
C HIS A 77 -11.38 -4.95 11.69
N PRO A 78 -11.73 -4.20 12.76
CA PRO A 78 -11.23 -2.86 12.98
C PRO A 78 -9.70 -2.83 13.02
N LEU A 79 -9.11 -2.02 12.14
CA LEU A 79 -7.65 -1.85 12.05
C LEU A 79 -7.22 -0.53 12.70
N ARG A 80 -6.00 -0.50 13.22
CA ARG A 80 -5.43 0.68 13.87
C ARG A 80 -4.58 1.49 12.88
N ILE A 81 -4.74 2.81 12.92
CA ILE A 81 -3.91 3.77 12.19
C ILE A 81 -3.30 4.79 13.16
N ARG A 82 -2.11 5.30 12.85
CA ARG A 82 -1.44 6.35 13.64
C ARG A 82 -0.91 7.44 12.71
N GLY A 83 -1.12 8.70 13.06
CA GLY A 83 -0.60 9.82 12.27
C GLY A 83 0.93 9.88 12.30
N VAL A 84 1.53 10.29 11.18
CA VAL A 84 2.99 10.52 11.07
C VAL A 84 3.31 11.95 11.53
N ILE A 85 2.91 12.27 12.76
CA ILE A 85 3.22 13.53 13.45
C ILE A 85 3.65 13.22 14.89
N PRO A 86 4.52 14.04 15.50
CA PRO A 86 4.93 13.87 16.89
C PRO A 86 3.73 13.71 17.82
N ASN A 87 3.82 12.78 18.76
CA ASN A 87 2.80 12.50 19.78
C ASN A 87 1.42 12.05 19.24
N SER A 88 1.32 11.59 17.99
CA SER A 88 0.06 11.05 17.45
C SER A 88 -0.40 9.79 18.19
N SER A 89 -1.65 9.79 18.67
CA SER A 89 -2.29 8.62 19.26
C SER A 89 -2.75 7.62 18.19
N SER A 90 -2.70 6.33 18.51
CA SER A 90 -3.34 5.30 17.67
C SER A 90 -4.86 5.48 17.66
N GLN A 91 -5.47 5.33 16.48
CA GLN A 91 -6.89 5.44 16.24
C GLN A 91 -7.40 4.13 15.64
N LEU A 92 -8.49 3.59 16.19
CA LEU A 92 -9.14 2.39 15.67
C LEU A 92 -10.20 2.78 14.63
N VAL A 93 -10.06 2.27 13.41
CA VAL A 93 -11.03 2.45 12.34
C VAL A 93 -12.19 1.48 12.57
N LYS A 94 -13.23 1.95 13.27
CA LYS A 94 -14.44 1.19 13.62
C LYS A 94 -15.70 1.94 13.21
N ASP A 95 -16.88 1.40 13.52
CA ASP A 95 -18.15 2.10 13.31
C ASP A 95 -18.12 3.48 13.98
N GLY A 96 -18.57 4.51 13.26
CA GLY A 96 -18.48 5.91 13.64
C GLY A 96 -17.16 6.61 13.25
N PHE A 97 -16.16 5.89 12.75
CA PHE A 97 -14.88 6.50 12.35
C PHE A 97 -14.94 7.09 10.94
N TYR A 98 -14.77 8.41 10.82
CA TYR A 98 -14.55 9.07 9.54
C TYR A 98 -13.66 10.30 9.72
N ILE A 99 -13.04 10.73 8.63
CA ILE A 99 -12.07 11.84 8.65
C ILE A 99 -12.82 13.13 8.31
N GLU A 100 -12.86 14.07 9.27
CA GLU A 100 -13.53 15.37 9.14
C GLU A 100 -12.53 16.50 8.85
N ASN A 101 -11.95 16.52 7.65
CA ASN A 101 -11.11 17.64 7.22
C ASN A 101 -11.30 17.95 5.73
N GLU A 102 -10.77 19.09 5.26
CA GLU A 102 -10.73 19.47 3.84
C GLU A 102 -9.37 19.16 3.19
N LYS A 103 -8.57 18.31 3.83
CA LYS A 103 -7.21 18.01 3.41
C LYS A 103 -7.15 16.74 2.57
N ILE A 104 -6.01 16.53 1.93
CA ILE A 104 -5.64 15.23 1.40
C ILE A 104 -5.13 14.38 2.56
N THR A 105 -5.70 13.19 2.73
CA THR A 105 -5.22 12.21 3.71
C THR A 105 -4.70 10.97 2.99
N ASN A 106 -3.51 10.51 3.35
CA ASN A 106 -2.88 9.32 2.78
C ASN A 106 -2.70 8.24 3.85
N ILE A 107 -3.20 7.04 3.56
CA ILE A 107 -3.12 5.86 4.43
C ILE A 107 -2.01 4.95 3.90
N ILE A 108 -0.91 4.91 4.64
CA ILE A 108 0.32 4.19 4.33
C ILE A 108 0.32 2.85 5.04
N GLY A 109 0.67 1.79 4.32
CA GLY A 109 0.80 0.46 4.91
C GLY A 109 1.46 -0.54 3.98
N ILE A 110 2.03 -1.59 4.55
CA ILE A 110 2.69 -2.67 3.79
C ILE A 110 1.68 -3.48 2.97
N ALA A 111 2.20 -4.41 2.17
CA ALA A 111 1.38 -5.31 1.36
C ALA A 111 0.41 -6.07 2.28
N GLY A 112 -0.88 -6.14 1.91
CA GLY A 112 -1.86 -6.97 2.61
C GLY A 112 -2.34 -6.45 3.95
N GLN A 113 -1.89 -5.27 4.38
CA GLN A 113 -2.22 -4.67 5.67
C GLN A 113 -3.65 -4.14 5.79
N GLY A 114 -4.45 -4.22 4.71
CA GLY A 114 -5.86 -3.82 4.73
C GLY A 114 -6.14 -2.35 4.40
N LYS A 115 -5.23 -1.65 3.70
CA LYS A 115 -5.42 -0.24 3.29
C LYS A 115 -6.72 0.00 2.50
N SER A 116 -6.93 -0.78 1.44
CA SER A 116 -8.16 -0.75 0.64
C SER A 116 -9.39 -1.04 1.49
N THR A 117 -9.27 -1.99 2.43
CA THR A 117 -10.36 -2.35 3.36
C THR A 117 -10.67 -1.22 4.34
N ILE A 118 -9.67 -0.50 4.85
CA ILE A 118 -9.83 0.72 5.64
C ILE A 118 -10.54 1.79 4.83
N LEU A 119 -10.10 2.03 3.59
CA LEU A 119 -10.73 3.03 2.72
C LEU A 119 -12.21 2.70 2.44
N ARG A 120 -12.52 1.42 2.20
CA ARG A 120 -13.90 0.93 2.05
C ARG A 120 -14.71 1.07 3.34
N LYS A 121 -14.10 0.83 4.50
CA LYS A 121 -14.75 1.07 5.80
C LYS A 121 -15.09 2.56 5.96
N ILE A 122 -14.14 3.46 5.68
CA ILE A 122 -14.37 4.90 5.73
C ILE A 122 -15.47 5.32 4.73
N PHE A 123 -15.52 4.72 3.54
CA PHE A 123 -16.62 4.93 2.58
C PHE A 123 -17.99 4.63 3.22
N VAL A 124 -18.11 3.48 3.87
CA VAL A 124 -19.35 3.09 4.56
C VAL A 124 -19.67 4.07 5.69
N GLU A 125 -18.69 4.44 6.51
CA GLU A 125 -18.91 5.39 7.60
C GLU A 125 -19.29 6.80 7.11
N GLN A 126 -18.84 7.21 5.92
CA GLN A 126 -19.31 8.44 5.28
C GLN A 126 -20.79 8.36 4.88
N LEU A 127 -21.29 7.18 4.45
CA LEU A 127 -22.73 6.99 4.21
C LEU A 127 -23.54 7.11 5.50
N PHE A 128 -23.10 6.49 6.59
CA PHE A 128 -23.83 6.49 7.85
C PHE A 128 -23.78 7.84 8.56
N ASN A 129 -22.58 8.42 8.70
CA ASN A 129 -22.31 9.52 9.62
C ASN A 129 -21.87 10.81 8.91
N GLY A 130 -21.35 10.69 7.69
CA GLY A 130 -20.77 11.81 6.94
C GLY A 130 -21.78 12.78 6.33
N ASN A 131 -21.24 13.88 5.78
CA ASN A 131 -21.97 14.95 5.12
C ASN A 131 -21.47 15.24 3.69
N LYS A 132 -20.65 14.34 3.12
CA LYS A 132 -20.14 14.40 1.75
C LYS A 132 -20.44 13.10 1.03
N ILE A 133 -20.80 13.18 -0.25
CA ILE A 133 -21.09 12.03 -1.10
C ILE A 133 -19.76 11.37 -1.51
N PRO A 134 -19.50 10.12 -1.10
CA PRO A 134 -18.23 9.48 -1.41
C PRO A 134 -18.22 8.90 -2.83
N PHE A 135 -17.10 9.10 -3.51
CA PHE A 135 -16.78 8.47 -4.79
C PHE A 135 -15.48 7.67 -4.70
N PHE A 136 -15.59 6.35 -4.85
CA PHE A 136 -14.46 5.42 -4.82
C PHE A 136 -13.86 5.22 -6.21
N ILE A 137 -12.54 5.39 -6.34
CA ILE A 137 -11.79 5.25 -7.59
C ILE A 137 -10.55 4.41 -7.32
N GLU A 138 -10.42 3.28 -8.01
CA GLU A 138 -9.16 2.52 -8.02
C GLU A 138 -8.17 3.21 -8.96
N LEU A 139 -7.05 3.69 -8.43
CA LEU A 139 -6.08 4.48 -9.19
C LEU A 139 -5.44 3.70 -10.34
N ARG A 140 -5.31 2.37 -10.21
CA ARG A 140 -4.89 1.48 -11.31
C ARG A 140 -5.82 1.52 -12.53
N LYS A 141 -7.10 1.88 -12.35
CA LYS A 141 -8.13 1.94 -13.42
C LYS A 141 -8.27 3.33 -14.03
N VAL A 142 -7.59 4.35 -13.49
CA VAL A 142 -7.64 5.71 -14.03
C VAL A 142 -6.97 5.71 -15.40
N SER A 143 -7.60 6.30 -16.41
CA SER A 143 -7.05 6.45 -17.77
C SER A 143 -6.12 7.67 -17.88
N ASP A 144 -5.49 7.87 -19.04
CA ASP A 144 -4.62 9.03 -19.30
C ASP A 144 -5.35 10.37 -19.18
N GLU A 145 -6.68 10.37 -19.19
CA GLU A 145 -7.52 11.54 -19.00
C GLU A 145 -7.67 11.97 -17.52
N GLY A 146 -7.17 11.16 -16.56
CA GLY A 146 -7.05 11.54 -15.15
C GLY A 146 -8.25 11.25 -14.25
N ILE A 147 -8.15 11.71 -13.01
CA ILE A 147 -9.12 11.50 -11.91
C ILE A 147 -10.42 12.26 -12.19
N ARG A 148 -10.36 13.52 -12.66
CA ARG A 148 -11.56 14.30 -13.01
C ARG A 148 -12.41 13.56 -14.04
N LYS A 149 -11.77 13.04 -15.08
CA LYS A 149 -12.47 12.28 -16.11
C LYS A 149 -13.03 10.96 -15.58
N SER A 150 -12.29 10.30 -14.69
CA SER A 150 -12.77 9.10 -14.00
C SER A 150 -14.05 9.38 -13.20
N LEU A 151 -14.14 10.50 -12.50
CA LEU A 151 -15.38 10.95 -11.84
C LEU A 151 -16.50 11.20 -12.85
N GLN A 152 -16.23 11.90 -13.95
CA GLN A 152 -17.23 12.13 -15.01
C GLN A 152 -17.76 10.80 -15.58
N ASN A 153 -16.87 9.84 -15.84
CA ASN A 153 -17.23 8.51 -16.34
C ASN A 153 -18.06 7.73 -15.32
N ILE A 154 -17.77 7.85 -14.02
CA ILE A 154 -18.64 7.30 -12.96
C ILE A 154 -20.03 7.89 -13.09
N LEU A 155 -20.18 9.22 -13.10
CA LEU A 155 -21.49 9.88 -13.21
C LEU A 155 -22.26 9.45 -14.48
N VAL A 156 -21.57 9.32 -15.62
CA VAL A 156 -22.16 8.81 -16.87
C VAL A 156 -22.64 7.37 -16.72
N ASN A 157 -21.85 6.49 -16.08
CA ASN A 157 -22.24 5.11 -15.82
C ASN A 157 -23.45 4.99 -14.87
N LEU A 158 -23.69 6.01 -14.06
CA LEU A 158 -24.89 6.16 -13.23
C LEU A 158 -26.12 6.67 -14.01
N SER A 159 -25.99 6.84 -15.34
CA SER A 159 -27.01 7.38 -16.24
C SER A 159 -27.28 8.87 -16.08
N LEU A 160 -26.31 9.62 -15.56
CA LEU A 160 -26.31 11.08 -15.62
C LEU A 160 -25.62 11.55 -16.91
N LYS A 161 -25.87 12.80 -17.30
CA LYS A 161 -25.19 13.46 -18.44
C LYS A 161 -24.61 14.79 -17.99
N PRO A 162 -23.60 14.78 -17.10
CA PRO A 162 -23.07 16.00 -16.55
C PRO A 162 -22.31 16.78 -17.62
N SER A 163 -22.64 18.06 -17.77
CA SER A 163 -21.82 19.03 -18.48
C SER A 163 -20.52 19.29 -17.72
N ASP A 164 -19.48 19.80 -18.40
CA ASP A 164 -18.19 20.09 -17.75
C ASP A 164 -18.31 21.10 -16.61
N ILE A 165 -19.23 22.08 -16.74
CA ILE A 165 -19.57 23.06 -15.70
C ILE A 165 -20.18 22.38 -14.48
N GLU A 166 -21.09 21.42 -14.67
CA GLU A 166 -21.67 20.68 -13.55
C GLU A 166 -20.63 19.83 -12.81
N VAL A 167 -19.67 19.23 -13.53
CA VAL A 167 -18.56 18.50 -12.90
C VAL A 167 -17.65 19.46 -12.11
N GLU A 168 -17.34 20.62 -12.69
CA GLU A 168 -16.51 21.64 -12.04
C GLU A 168 -17.17 22.20 -10.77
N GLU A 169 -18.44 22.58 -10.84
CA GLU A 169 -19.21 23.00 -9.66
C GLU A 169 -19.36 21.88 -8.63
N LEU A 170 -19.43 20.61 -9.06
CA LEU A 170 -19.53 19.47 -8.14
C LEU A 170 -18.24 19.33 -7.34
N LEU A 171 -17.08 19.43 -7.99
CA LEU A 171 -15.78 19.45 -7.33
C LEU A 171 -15.68 20.65 -6.36
N ALA A 172 -16.11 21.83 -6.78
CA ALA A 172 -16.09 23.07 -5.98
C ALA A 172 -17.13 23.12 -4.84
N SER A 173 -18.10 22.20 -4.81
CA SER A 173 -19.23 22.26 -3.87
C SER A 173 -18.87 21.93 -2.41
N ASN A 174 -17.71 21.31 -2.18
CA ASN A 174 -17.34 20.69 -0.90
C ASN A 174 -18.40 19.68 -0.38
N LYS A 175 -19.24 19.13 -1.26
CA LYS A 175 -20.30 18.15 -0.94
C LYS A 175 -19.97 16.74 -1.37
N ILE A 176 -18.77 16.53 -1.91
CA ILE A 176 -18.27 15.21 -2.31
C ILE A 176 -16.91 14.94 -1.67
N ILE A 177 -16.55 13.67 -1.57
CA ILE A 177 -15.24 13.21 -1.13
C ILE A 177 -14.72 12.17 -2.12
N LEU A 178 -13.46 12.27 -2.53
CA LEU A 178 -12.83 11.27 -3.39
C LEU A 178 -12.03 10.28 -2.56
N MET A 179 -12.24 8.99 -2.82
CA MET A 179 -11.52 7.88 -2.18
C MET A 179 -10.70 7.17 -3.25
N LEU A 180 -9.40 7.40 -3.25
CA LEU A 180 -8.46 7.03 -4.31
C LEU A 180 -7.57 5.86 -3.86
N ASP A 181 -7.92 4.64 -4.28
CA ASP A 181 -7.26 3.43 -3.79
C ASP A 181 -6.04 3.04 -4.65
N GLY A 182 -4.90 2.75 -4.01
CA GLY A 182 -3.76 2.09 -4.63
C GLY A 182 -2.84 3.01 -5.43
N PHE A 183 -2.32 4.09 -4.83
CA PHE A 183 -1.36 4.97 -5.52
C PHE A 183 -0.09 4.22 -5.99
N ASP A 184 0.35 3.20 -5.24
CA ASP A 184 1.47 2.35 -5.61
C ASP A 184 1.18 1.39 -6.79
N GLU A 185 -0.09 1.28 -7.19
CA GLU A 185 -0.55 0.45 -8.33
C GLU A 185 -0.73 1.25 -9.63
N ILE A 186 -0.49 2.57 -9.59
CA ILE A 186 -0.44 3.38 -10.80
C ILE A 186 0.81 3.00 -11.61
N ASN A 187 0.66 2.90 -12.93
CA ASN A 187 1.79 2.77 -13.84
C ASN A 187 2.83 3.88 -13.57
N SER A 188 4.10 3.50 -13.40
CA SER A 188 5.21 4.40 -13.09
C SER A 188 5.27 5.66 -13.95
N GLU A 189 4.98 5.57 -15.25
CA GLU A 189 5.01 6.71 -16.18
C GLU A 189 3.97 7.80 -15.85
N ARG A 190 2.92 7.42 -15.10
CA ARG A 190 1.77 8.27 -14.81
C ARG A 190 1.69 8.72 -13.36
N LYS A 191 2.52 8.14 -12.46
CA LYS A 191 2.49 8.43 -11.01
C LYS A 191 2.58 9.92 -10.72
N ASN A 192 3.52 10.64 -11.33
CA ASN A 192 3.71 12.08 -11.11
C ASN A 192 2.53 12.91 -11.63
N THR A 193 2.02 12.60 -12.84
CA THR A 193 0.86 13.29 -13.41
C THR A 193 -0.37 13.15 -12.51
N ILE A 194 -0.63 11.95 -12.01
CA ILE A 194 -1.75 11.69 -11.11
C ILE A 194 -1.53 12.36 -9.75
N LEU A 195 -0.31 12.33 -9.20
CA LEU A 195 0.02 13.04 -7.95
C LEU A 195 -0.27 14.54 -8.08
N HIS A 196 0.21 15.18 -9.15
CA HIS A 196 -0.07 16.60 -9.40
C HIS A 196 -1.56 16.88 -9.58
N GLU A 197 -2.32 15.95 -10.19
CA GLU A 197 -3.77 16.09 -10.28
C GLU A 197 -4.45 16.00 -8.92
N ILE A 198 -4.05 15.07 -8.05
CA ILE A 198 -4.57 14.95 -6.66
C ILE A 198 -4.36 16.27 -5.91
N VAL A 199 -3.14 16.80 -5.94
CA VAL A 199 -2.79 18.06 -5.28
C VAL A 199 -3.60 19.23 -5.87
N ARG A 200 -3.66 19.33 -7.20
CA ARG A 200 -4.43 20.38 -7.89
C ARG A 200 -5.92 20.32 -7.54
N LEU A 201 -6.53 19.14 -7.49
CA LEU A 201 -7.95 18.99 -7.15
C LEU A 201 -8.24 19.51 -5.73
N ASN A 202 -7.35 19.24 -4.76
CA ASN A 202 -7.50 19.79 -3.42
C ASN A 202 -7.29 21.32 -3.41
N LEU A 203 -6.20 21.82 -3.99
CA LEU A 203 -5.86 23.26 -3.97
C LEU A 203 -6.90 24.13 -4.68
N THR A 204 -7.46 23.66 -5.80
CA THR A 204 -8.43 24.43 -6.58
C THR A 204 -9.81 24.46 -5.92
N TYR A 205 -10.23 23.36 -5.29
CA TYR A 205 -11.63 23.16 -4.90
C TYR A 205 -11.87 22.92 -3.40
N ASN A 206 -10.81 22.90 -2.57
CA ASN A 206 -10.84 22.39 -1.20
C ASN A 206 -11.45 20.97 -1.12
N LEU A 207 -11.25 20.18 -2.19
CA LEU A 207 -11.83 18.86 -2.30
C LEU A 207 -11.16 17.92 -1.32
N GLN A 208 -11.95 17.28 -0.45
CA GLN A 208 -11.45 16.26 0.44
C GLN A 208 -11.10 15.00 -0.35
N ILE A 209 -9.88 14.50 -0.16
CA ILE A 209 -9.36 13.33 -0.86
C ILE A 209 -8.73 12.41 0.18
N ILE A 210 -9.11 11.13 0.16
CA ILE A 210 -8.44 10.08 0.93
C ILE A 210 -7.78 9.14 -0.06
N THR A 211 -6.50 8.86 0.12
CA THR A 211 -5.73 7.96 -0.74
C THR A 211 -5.04 6.87 0.08
N THR A 212 -4.67 5.78 -0.57
CA THR A 212 -3.92 4.68 0.03
C THR A 212 -2.65 4.40 -0.76
N THR A 213 -1.57 4.03 -0.07
CA THR A 213 -0.30 3.71 -0.72
C THR A 213 0.61 2.83 0.14
N ARG A 214 1.69 2.33 -0.45
CA ARG A 214 2.79 1.68 0.27
C ARG A 214 3.84 2.71 0.73
N PRO A 215 4.63 2.41 1.78
CA PRO A 215 5.72 3.28 2.21
C PRO A 215 6.68 3.64 1.06
N GLY A 216 7.21 4.87 1.09
CA GLY A 216 8.27 5.32 0.19
C GLY A 216 7.81 5.71 -1.23
N THR A 217 6.51 5.77 -1.49
CA THR A 217 5.98 6.37 -2.73
C THR A 217 5.98 7.89 -2.67
N ALA A 218 6.02 8.56 -3.84
CA ALA A 218 6.10 10.02 -3.94
C ALA A 218 4.99 10.76 -3.16
N ILE A 219 3.78 10.21 -3.08
CA ILE A 219 2.66 10.81 -2.34
C ILE A 219 2.89 10.84 -0.81
N CYS A 220 3.79 10.01 -0.28
CA CYS A 220 4.16 10.04 1.14
C CYS A 220 4.96 11.31 1.49
N SER A 221 5.73 11.84 0.53
CA SER A 221 6.50 13.10 0.65
C SER A 221 5.67 14.35 0.43
N GLU A 222 4.58 14.23 -0.33
CA GLU A 222 3.97 15.38 -0.98
C GLU A 222 3.46 16.40 0.04
N PRO A 223 3.85 17.69 -0.09
CA PRO A 223 3.38 18.70 0.82
C PRO A 223 1.87 18.82 0.88
N SER A 224 1.35 19.12 2.08
CA SER A 224 -0.08 19.28 2.37
C SER A 224 -0.89 17.98 2.40
N ILE A 225 -0.23 16.83 2.37
CA ILE A 225 -0.85 15.52 2.58
C ILE A 225 -0.65 15.07 4.03
N VAL A 226 -1.75 14.73 4.71
CA VAL A 226 -1.70 14.17 6.07
C VAL A 226 -1.51 12.66 5.99
N ASN A 227 -0.39 12.16 6.50
CA ASN A 227 -0.05 10.74 6.45
C ASN A 227 -0.48 9.99 7.73
N PHE A 228 -1.11 8.82 7.54
CA PHE A 228 -1.38 7.85 8.60
C PHE A 228 -0.74 6.50 8.25
N LYS A 229 0.02 5.91 9.18
CA LYS A 229 0.53 4.54 9.05
C LYS A 229 -0.47 3.54 9.66
N VAL A 230 -0.79 2.49 8.92
CA VAL A 230 -1.51 1.33 9.46
C VAL A 230 -0.57 0.55 10.38
N GLN A 231 -1.06 0.15 11.55
CA GLN A 231 -0.27 -0.63 12.51
C GLN A 231 -0.31 -2.13 12.18
N LEU A 232 0.72 -2.87 12.58
CA LEU A 232 0.74 -4.33 12.45
C LEU A 232 -0.35 -4.94 13.34
N LEU A 233 -0.86 -6.10 12.93
CA LEU A 233 -1.80 -6.86 13.74
C LEU A 233 -1.14 -7.34 15.04
N VAL A 234 -1.89 -7.32 16.12
CA VAL A 234 -1.52 -8.00 17.37
C VAL A 234 -2.25 -9.35 17.47
N GLU A 235 -1.84 -10.19 18.41
CA GLU A 235 -2.41 -11.53 18.62
C GLU A 235 -3.95 -11.53 18.67
N ASP A 236 -4.54 -10.61 19.43
CA ASP A 236 -6.01 -10.50 19.54
C ASP A 236 -6.68 -10.19 18.21
N ASP A 237 -6.05 -9.37 17.35
CA ASP A 237 -6.58 -9.07 16.03
C ASP A 237 -6.55 -10.32 15.14
N ILE A 238 -5.46 -11.09 15.18
CA ILE A 238 -5.29 -12.34 14.43
C ILE A 238 -6.37 -13.35 14.81
N LEU A 239 -6.56 -13.59 16.12
CA LEU A 239 -7.56 -14.52 16.63
C LEU A 239 -8.97 -14.10 16.21
N SER A 240 -9.29 -12.81 16.28
CA SER A 240 -10.61 -12.29 15.89
C SER A 240 -10.87 -12.43 14.39
N ILE A 241 -9.85 -12.21 13.54
CA ILE A 241 -9.97 -12.41 12.09
C ILE A 241 -10.23 -13.88 11.77
N ILE A 242 -9.48 -14.82 12.38
CA ILE A 242 -9.67 -16.27 12.17
C ILE A 242 -11.08 -16.72 12.59
N GLU A 243 -11.59 -16.20 13.72
CA GLU A 243 -12.97 -16.48 14.17
C GLU A 243 -14.02 -16.04 13.15
N LYS A 244 -13.87 -14.84 12.58
CA LYS A 244 -14.77 -14.33 11.54
C LYS A 244 -14.68 -15.16 10.26
N LEU A 245 -13.47 -15.51 9.83
CA LEU A 245 -13.25 -16.33 8.63
C LEU A 245 -13.91 -17.71 8.78
N ASN A 246 -13.87 -18.32 9.96
CA ASN A 246 -14.50 -19.64 10.16
C ASN A 246 -16.01 -19.58 10.31
N SER A 247 -16.55 -18.48 10.83
CA SER A 247 -18.00 -18.31 11.02
C SER A 247 -18.75 -18.11 9.69
N ASN A 248 -18.06 -17.66 8.65
CA ASN A 248 -18.65 -17.34 7.34
C ASN A 248 -18.53 -18.48 6.31
N ASN A 249 -17.65 -19.45 6.55
CA ASN A 249 -17.45 -20.63 5.71
C ASN A 249 -16.94 -21.73 6.64
N ASP A 250 -17.68 -22.84 6.74
CA ASP A 250 -17.32 -24.05 7.51
C ASP A 250 -16.08 -24.79 6.94
N SER A 251 -15.07 -24.05 6.44
CA SER A 251 -13.88 -24.60 5.77
C SER A 251 -12.93 -25.28 6.75
N ILE A 252 -12.93 -24.83 8.01
CA ILE A 252 -12.19 -25.46 9.09
C ILE A 252 -13.20 -26.08 10.04
N ASP A 253 -13.09 -27.39 10.22
CA ASP A 253 -13.95 -28.16 11.10
C ASP A 253 -14.03 -27.51 12.49
N ILE A 254 -15.20 -27.57 13.14
CA ILE A 254 -15.45 -26.91 14.44
C ILE A 254 -14.41 -27.33 15.49
N GLU A 255 -13.88 -28.55 15.37
CA GLU A 255 -12.83 -29.10 16.25
C GLU A 255 -11.40 -28.60 15.95
N GLN A 256 -11.13 -28.09 14.74
CA GLN A 256 -9.81 -27.60 14.33
C GLN A 256 -9.56 -26.14 14.72
N LEU A 257 -10.62 -25.31 14.77
CA LEU A 257 -10.50 -23.90 15.16
C LEU A 257 -9.88 -23.71 16.57
N PRO A 258 -10.27 -24.46 17.62
CA PRO A 258 -9.60 -24.39 18.92
C PRO A 258 -8.11 -24.71 18.83
N LYS A 259 -7.73 -25.73 18.05
CA LYS A 259 -6.32 -26.13 17.86
C LYS A 259 -5.52 -25.03 17.18
N ILE A 260 -6.07 -24.38 16.15
CA ILE A 260 -5.42 -23.24 15.48
C ILE A 260 -5.17 -22.11 16.47
N LYS A 261 -6.18 -21.75 17.28
CA LYS A 261 -6.03 -20.69 18.28
C LYS A 261 -4.99 -21.04 19.34
N GLU A 262 -4.95 -22.28 19.79
CA GLU A 262 -3.94 -22.76 20.73
C GLU A 262 -2.53 -22.70 20.13
N THR A 263 -2.36 -23.18 18.89
CA THR A 263 -1.11 -23.09 18.13
C THR A 263 -0.62 -21.65 18.03
N ILE A 264 -1.51 -20.69 17.72
CA ILE A 264 -1.17 -19.27 17.60
C ILE A 264 -0.73 -18.69 18.95
N ARG A 265 -1.50 -18.93 20.01
CA ARG A 265 -1.18 -18.45 21.37
C ARG A 265 0.15 -18.99 21.88
N ASN A 266 0.49 -20.23 21.51
CA ASN A 266 1.71 -20.89 21.96
C ASN A 266 2.92 -20.61 21.05
N ASN A 267 2.74 -19.96 19.89
CA ASN A 267 3.79 -19.74 18.90
C ASN A 267 3.96 -18.25 18.56
N LYS A 268 4.86 -17.58 19.28
CA LYS A 268 5.20 -16.17 19.05
C LYS A 268 5.75 -15.91 17.65
N ASN A 269 6.50 -16.86 17.08
CA ASN A 269 7.03 -16.73 15.73
C ASN A 269 5.88 -16.68 14.72
N LEU A 270 4.90 -17.56 14.86
CA LEU A 270 3.70 -17.57 14.01
C LEU A 270 2.89 -16.26 14.11
N VAL A 271 2.77 -15.67 15.31
CA VAL A 271 2.17 -14.33 15.48
C VAL A 271 2.95 -13.27 14.70
N SER A 272 4.30 -13.33 14.72
CA SER A 272 5.15 -12.42 13.96
C SER A 272 5.08 -12.63 12.43
N VAL A 273 4.67 -13.82 11.97
CA VAL A 273 4.35 -14.07 10.55
C VAL A 273 3.04 -13.38 10.17
N MET A 274 2.01 -13.48 11.01
CA MET A 274 0.65 -13.04 10.71
C MET A 274 0.38 -11.55 11.01
N THR A 275 1.33 -10.69 10.65
CA THR A 275 1.28 -9.25 10.95
C THR A 275 0.29 -8.45 10.10
N SER A 276 -0.37 -9.07 9.11
CA SER A 276 -1.33 -8.42 8.20
C SER A 276 -2.55 -9.31 7.91
N PRO A 277 -3.74 -8.72 7.64
CA PRO A 277 -4.95 -9.49 7.35
C PRO A 277 -4.82 -10.50 6.21
N ILE A 278 -4.02 -10.19 5.18
CA ILE A 278 -3.81 -11.14 4.06
C ILE A 278 -3.10 -12.41 4.51
N LEU A 279 -2.10 -12.28 5.39
CA LEU A 279 -1.32 -13.42 5.89
C LEU A 279 -2.18 -14.28 6.80
N VAL A 280 -3.01 -13.66 7.65
CA VAL A 280 -4.01 -14.38 8.46
C VAL A 280 -4.98 -15.16 7.57
N THR A 281 -5.49 -14.52 6.51
CA THR A 281 -6.45 -15.16 5.58
C THR A 281 -5.81 -16.32 4.81
N LEU A 282 -4.63 -16.11 4.26
CA LEU A 282 -3.91 -17.15 3.53
C LEU A 282 -3.52 -18.31 4.47
N PHE A 283 -3.10 -18.01 5.70
CA PHE A 283 -2.81 -19.01 6.71
C PHE A 283 -4.05 -19.85 7.02
N HIS A 284 -5.19 -19.22 7.28
CA HIS A 284 -6.47 -19.92 7.51
C HIS A 284 -6.81 -20.88 6.36
N VAL A 285 -6.63 -20.46 5.11
CA VAL A 285 -6.91 -21.30 3.93
C VAL A 285 -5.92 -22.45 3.78
N CYS A 286 -4.64 -22.23 4.07
CA CYS A 286 -3.60 -23.22 3.85
C CYS A 286 -3.42 -24.19 5.03
N TYR A 287 -3.78 -23.78 6.25
CA TYR A 287 -3.54 -24.52 7.48
C TYR A 287 -3.96 -26.01 7.43
N PRO A 288 -5.13 -26.38 6.87
CA PRO A 288 -5.54 -27.80 6.82
C PRO A 288 -4.63 -28.69 5.96
N TYR A 289 -3.82 -28.10 5.08
CA TYR A 289 -2.99 -28.80 4.12
C TYR A 289 -1.48 -28.72 4.43
N MET A 290 -1.11 -27.90 5.42
CA MET A 290 0.27 -27.69 5.84
C MET A 290 0.77 -28.86 6.67
N ASP A 291 1.92 -29.40 6.29
CA ASP A 291 2.62 -30.42 7.08
C ASP A 291 3.50 -29.79 8.17
N ILE A 292 3.98 -28.55 7.94
CA ILE A 292 4.85 -27.78 8.83
C ILE A 292 4.29 -26.37 8.98
N ILE A 293 4.24 -25.89 10.22
CA ILE A 293 3.82 -24.51 10.54
C ILE A 293 5.01 -23.58 10.27
N PRO A 294 4.82 -22.50 9.48
CA PRO A 294 5.90 -21.58 9.14
C PRO A 294 6.41 -20.82 10.38
N ASN A 295 7.72 -20.60 10.44
CA ASN A 295 8.38 -19.85 11.51
C ASN A 295 8.60 -18.38 11.15
N ASN A 296 8.65 -18.03 9.86
CA ASN A 296 8.78 -16.65 9.38
C ASN A 296 7.94 -16.42 8.10
N THR A 297 7.84 -15.17 7.67
CA THR A 297 7.02 -14.79 6.50
C THR A 297 7.55 -15.37 5.20
N VAL A 298 8.87 -15.51 5.05
CA VAL A 298 9.49 -16.15 3.87
C VAL A 298 9.10 -17.62 3.78
N GLU A 299 9.19 -18.38 4.87
CA GLU A 299 8.82 -19.80 4.92
C GLU A 299 7.33 -20.01 4.62
N PHE A 300 6.48 -19.07 5.07
CA PHE A 300 5.07 -19.10 4.71
C PHE A 300 4.87 -18.98 3.20
N TYR A 301 5.50 -17.98 2.58
CA TYR A 301 5.38 -17.78 1.13
C TYR A 301 6.06 -18.87 0.31
N SER A 302 7.19 -19.43 0.75
CA SER A 302 7.89 -20.53 0.06
C SER A 302 7.00 -21.77 -0.04
N ASN A 303 6.23 -22.02 1.01
CA ASN A 303 5.35 -23.19 1.08
C ASN A 303 4.00 -22.93 0.43
N LEU A 304 3.61 -21.67 0.20
CA LEU A 304 2.27 -21.28 -0.25
C LEU A 304 1.90 -21.93 -1.59
N PHE A 305 2.74 -21.76 -2.62
CA PHE A 305 2.46 -22.30 -3.95
C PHE A 305 2.34 -23.82 -3.90
N MET A 306 3.35 -24.50 -3.33
CA MET A 306 3.36 -25.96 -3.28
C MET A 306 2.19 -26.53 -2.48
N THR A 307 1.84 -25.91 -1.35
CA THR A 307 0.69 -26.32 -0.54
C THR A 307 -0.60 -26.28 -1.36
N LEU A 308 -0.84 -25.18 -2.09
CA LEU A 308 -2.04 -25.00 -2.90
C LEU A 308 -2.03 -25.86 -4.16
N TYR A 309 -0.87 -26.05 -4.79
CA TYR A 309 -0.73 -26.86 -6.00
C TYR A 309 -0.89 -28.37 -5.71
N LEU A 310 -0.47 -28.83 -4.52
CA LEU A 310 -0.54 -30.23 -4.10
C LEU A 310 -1.82 -30.59 -3.32
N ARG A 311 -2.64 -29.63 -2.90
CA ARG A 311 -3.86 -29.91 -2.10
C ARG A 311 -4.79 -30.91 -2.75
N HIS A 312 -4.85 -30.93 -4.09
CA HIS A 312 -5.67 -31.85 -4.87
C HIS A 312 -5.24 -33.31 -4.71
N ASP A 313 -3.95 -33.57 -4.49
CA ASP A 313 -3.44 -34.91 -4.27
C ASP A 313 -3.82 -35.43 -2.86
N LYS A 314 -4.08 -34.53 -1.90
CA LYS A 314 -4.46 -34.85 -0.52
C LYS A 314 -5.98 -35.04 -0.31
N VAL A 315 -6.84 -34.54 -1.20
CA VAL A 315 -8.31 -34.59 -1.06
C VAL A 315 -8.95 -35.53 -2.09
N LYS A 316 -9.50 -36.67 -1.64
CA LYS A 316 -10.02 -37.75 -2.49
C LYS A 316 -11.30 -37.45 -3.31
N ASN A 317 -11.81 -36.22 -3.38
CA ASN A 317 -13.06 -35.85 -4.05
C ASN A 317 -13.02 -34.45 -4.72
N PHE A 318 -11.86 -34.00 -5.20
CA PHE A 318 -11.76 -32.72 -5.93
C PHE A 318 -11.85 -32.95 -7.44
N ASP A 319 -12.89 -32.39 -8.09
CA ASP A 319 -13.17 -32.55 -9.54
C ASP A 319 -12.26 -31.76 -10.48
N ARG A 320 -11.23 -31.05 -9.98
CA ARG A 320 -10.32 -30.24 -10.81
C ARG A 320 -8.99 -30.97 -11.00
N GLU A 321 -8.86 -31.73 -12.09
CA GLU A 321 -7.59 -32.33 -12.52
C GLU A 321 -6.62 -31.26 -13.04
N LYS A 322 -5.32 -31.41 -12.75
CA LYS A 322 -4.25 -30.55 -13.29
C LYS A 322 -4.22 -30.67 -14.82
N SER A 323 -4.22 -29.54 -15.52
CA SER A 323 -4.18 -29.48 -16.98
C SER A 323 -2.75 -29.57 -17.52
N SER A 324 -1.76 -29.12 -16.75
CA SER A 324 -0.35 -29.20 -17.12
C SER A 324 0.24 -30.60 -16.88
N SER A 325 1.10 -31.03 -17.79
CA SER A 325 1.93 -32.24 -17.67
C SER A 325 3.29 -31.96 -17.00
N LEU A 326 3.57 -30.71 -16.61
CA LEU A 326 4.83 -30.35 -15.96
C LEU A 326 4.93 -30.93 -14.55
N SER A 327 6.16 -31.17 -14.11
CA SER A 327 6.41 -31.50 -12.72
C SER A 327 6.07 -30.32 -11.80
N HIS A 328 5.77 -30.58 -10.53
CA HIS A 328 5.46 -29.56 -9.52
C HIS A 328 6.55 -28.47 -9.43
N ASN A 329 7.82 -28.88 -9.47
CA ASN A 329 8.96 -27.96 -9.43
C ASN A 329 9.05 -27.11 -10.70
N ASP A 330 8.81 -27.71 -11.87
CA ASP A 330 8.85 -26.97 -13.14
C ASP A 330 7.72 -25.95 -13.24
N ALA A 331 6.52 -26.31 -12.76
CA ALA A 331 5.38 -25.40 -12.67
C ALA A 331 5.67 -24.23 -11.71
N TYR A 332 6.25 -24.51 -10.54
CA TYR A 332 6.69 -23.49 -9.58
C TYR A 332 7.75 -22.55 -10.18
N ASP A 333 8.75 -23.10 -10.86
CA ASP A 333 9.79 -22.33 -11.54
C ASP A 333 9.20 -21.39 -12.61
N CYS A 334 8.27 -21.90 -13.41
CA CYS A 334 7.57 -21.10 -14.41
C CYS A 334 6.69 -20.03 -13.77
N PHE A 335 6.04 -20.32 -12.63
CA PHE A 335 5.25 -19.34 -11.87
C PHE A 335 6.13 -18.20 -11.33
N CYS A 336 7.30 -18.51 -10.78
CA CYS A 336 8.27 -17.51 -10.33
C CYS A 336 8.74 -16.62 -11.50
N ALA A 337 9.04 -17.22 -12.65
CA ALA A 337 9.38 -16.48 -13.86
C ALA A 337 8.23 -15.57 -14.36
N LEU A 338 6.98 -16.05 -14.30
CA LEU A 338 5.79 -15.27 -14.67
C LEU A 338 5.63 -14.04 -13.77
N CYS A 339 5.81 -14.24 -12.46
CA CYS A 339 5.73 -13.18 -11.47
C CYS A 339 6.78 -12.10 -11.70
N PHE A 340 8.04 -12.48 -11.94
CA PHE A 340 9.09 -11.51 -12.29
C PHE A 340 8.79 -10.80 -13.62
N TYR A 341 8.42 -11.54 -14.66
CA TYR A 341 8.20 -10.99 -16.00
C TYR A 341 7.02 -10.01 -16.03
N SER A 342 5.95 -10.29 -15.29
CA SER A 342 4.80 -9.40 -15.18
C SER A 342 5.14 -8.07 -14.48
N ILE A 343 5.93 -8.09 -13.40
CA ILE A 343 6.44 -6.86 -12.76
C ILE A 343 7.35 -6.10 -13.73
N PHE A 344 8.24 -6.80 -14.44
CA PHE A 344 9.12 -6.20 -15.44
C PHE A 344 8.34 -5.49 -16.56
N LYS A 345 7.22 -6.07 -16.99
CA LYS A 345 6.28 -5.48 -17.96
C LYS A 345 5.33 -4.44 -17.38
N ASN A 346 5.46 -4.09 -16.09
CA ASN A 346 4.59 -3.15 -15.39
C ASN A 346 3.10 -3.54 -15.46
N SER A 347 2.82 -4.85 -15.45
CA SER A 347 1.49 -5.43 -15.57
C SER A 347 1.05 -5.99 -14.21
N TYR A 348 -0.05 -5.42 -13.69
CA TYR A 348 -0.69 -5.80 -12.42
C TYR A 348 -2.01 -6.56 -12.62
N ASP A 349 -2.48 -6.63 -13.86
CA ASP A 349 -3.60 -7.45 -14.30
C ASP A 349 -3.32 -8.00 -15.69
N PHE A 350 -4.02 -9.07 -16.03
CA PHE A 350 -3.89 -9.80 -17.29
C PHE A 350 -5.25 -9.93 -17.97
N THR A 351 -5.28 -9.87 -19.29
CA THR A 351 -6.29 -10.59 -20.08
C THR A 351 -5.91 -12.06 -20.21
N GLU A 352 -6.84 -12.91 -20.62
CA GLU A 352 -6.56 -14.33 -20.92
C GLU A 352 -5.38 -14.47 -21.89
N GLN A 353 -5.39 -13.67 -22.95
CA GLN A 353 -4.32 -13.64 -23.94
C GLN A 353 -2.97 -13.27 -23.30
N THR A 354 -2.90 -12.17 -22.54
CA THR A 354 -1.63 -11.75 -21.94
C THR A 354 -1.14 -12.72 -20.87
N LEU A 355 -2.05 -13.39 -20.14
CA LEU A 355 -1.68 -14.42 -19.17
C LEU A 355 -1.00 -15.59 -19.86
N ILE A 356 -1.59 -16.08 -20.96
CA ILE A 356 -1.00 -17.15 -21.78
C ILE A 356 0.34 -16.72 -22.38
N GLU A 357 0.44 -15.49 -22.90
CA GLU A 357 1.69 -14.94 -23.45
C GLU A 357 2.80 -14.87 -22.39
N PHE A 358 2.47 -14.46 -21.16
CA PHE A 358 3.43 -14.36 -20.07
C PHE A 358 3.83 -15.75 -19.56
N THR A 359 2.88 -16.69 -19.46
CA THR A 359 3.17 -18.10 -19.17
C THR A 359 4.12 -18.68 -20.22
N LYS A 360 3.87 -18.42 -21.51
CA LYS A 360 4.73 -18.85 -22.61
C LYS A 360 6.15 -18.28 -22.47
N ALA A 361 6.29 -16.99 -22.22
CA ALA A 361 7.61 -16.37 -22.00
C ALA A 361 8.34 -16.99 -20.80
N SER A 362 7.61 -17.31 -19.73
CA SER A 362 8.14 -17.91 -18.51
C SER A 362 8.63 -19.34 -18.73
N MET A 363 7.85 -20.15 -19.46
CA MET A 363 8.23 -21.50 -19.89
C MET A 363 9.47 -21.46 -20.78
N GLN A 364 9.55 -20.51 -21.73
CA GLN A 364 10.74 -20.34 -22.57
C GLN A 364 11.98 -19.97 -21.75
N LEU A 365 11.85 -19.04 -20.79
CA LEU A 365 12.94 -18.66 -19.90
C LEU A 365 13.46 -19.83 -19.05
N LYS A 366 12.57 -20.75 -18.66
CA LYS A 366 12.92 -21.95 -17.88
C LYS A 366 13.27 -23.18 -18.74
N GLY A 367 13.22 -23.06 -20.07
CA GLY A 367 13.49 -24.19 -20.97
C GLY A 367 12.43 -25.30 -20.90
N LYS A 368 11.19 -24.97 -20.54
CA LYS A 368 10.06 -25.90 -20.32
C LYS A 368 8.98 -25.73 -21.39
N HIS A 369 9.36 -25.73 -22.66
CA HIS A 369 8.44 -25.51 -23.79
C HIS A 369 7.99 -26.80 -24.48
N ASP A 370 8.62 -27.92 -24.17
CA ASP A 370 8.30 -29.21 -24.74
C ASP A 370 7.25 -29.92 -23.87
N ASN A 371 6.22 -30.49 -24.51
CA ASN A 371 5.18 -31.36 -23.91
C ASN A 371 4.03 -30.72 -23.10
N CYS A 372 4.03 -29.40 -22.87
CA CYS A 372 2.90 -28.71 -22.24
C CYS A 372 2.61 -27.38 -22.93
N GLY A 373 1.34 -27.14 -23.27
CA GLY A 373 0.90 -25.84 -23.79
C GLY A 373 0.84 -24.77 -22.70
N PRO A 374 1.24 -23.52 -22.96
CA PRO A 374 1.17 -22.43 -21.98
C PRO A 374 -0.26 -22.16 -21.48
N GLU A 375 -1.28 -22.46 -22.27
CA GLU A 375 -2.69 -22.41 -21.88
C GLU A 375 -3.00 -23.35 -20.72
N ASN A 376 -2.47 -24.58 -20.73
CA ASN A 376 -2.73 -25.57 -19.68
C ASN A 376 -2.07 -25.17 -18.36
N LEU A 377 -0.84 -24.66 -18.41
CA LEU A 377 -0.15 -24.18 -17.22
C LEU A 377 -0.78 -22.88 -16.67
N ALA A 378 -1.25 -22.00 -17.55
CA ALA A 378 -2.00 -20.81 -17.15
C ALA A 378 -3.32 -21.19 -16.45
N VAL A 379 -4.02 -22.20 -16.95
CA VAL A 379 -5.21 -22.76 -16.30
C VAL A 379 -4.86 -23.29 -14.91
N ASP A 380 -3.75 -24.02 -14.73
CA ASP A 380 -3.35 -24.52 -13.41
C ASP A 380 -3.05 -23.38 -12.42
N PHE A 381 -2.39 -22.30 -12.87
CA PHE A 381 -2.16 -21.13 -12.02
C PHE A 381 -3.45 -20.44 -11.56
N VAL A 382 -4.54 -20.54 -12.33
CA VAL A 382 -5.85 -19.98 -11.96
C VAL A 382 -6.67 -20.99 -11.16
N ASP A 383 -6.92 -22.17 -11.70
CA ASP A 383 -7.96 -23.07 -11.23
C ASP A 383 -7.46 -24.04 -10.14
N VAL A 384 -6.18 -24.43 -10.19
CA VAL A 384 -5.55 -25.33 -9.20
C VAL A 384 -5.04 -24.53 -8.01
N THR A 385 -4.18 -23.52 -8.26
CA THR A 385 -3.59 -22.75 -7.15
C THR A 385 -4.53 -21.70 -6.57
N CYS A 386 -5.45 -21.16 -7.37
CA CYS A 386 -6.27 -20.00 -7.02
C CYS A 386 -5.47 -18.73 -6.62
N LEU A 387 -4.18 -18.66 -6.94
CA LEU A 387 -3.33 -17.48 -6.68
C LEU A 387 -3.57 -16.36 -7.69
N ILE A 388 -4.11 -16.70 -8.87
CA ILE A 388 -4.63 -15.78 -9.88
C ILE A 388 -6.13 -16.04 -10.01
N GLN A 389 -6.95 -14.99 -10.03
CA GLN A 389 -8.41 -15.08 -10.11
C GLN A 389 -8.98 -14.22 -11.23
N ARG A 390 -10.12 -14.65 -11.79
CA ARG A 390 -10.89 -13.90 -12.78
C ARG A 390 -11.63 -12.73 -12.11
N GLU A 391 -11.36 -11.49 -12.55
CA GLU A 391 -12.02 -10.25 -12.10
C GLU A 391 -12.90 -9.67 -13.22
N GLY A 392 -14.13 -10.16 -13.35
CA GLY A 392 -15.05 -9.70 -14.39
C GLY A 392 -14.79 -10.35 -15.76
N TYR A 393 -14.98 -9.60 -16.85
CA TYR A 393 -14.84 -10.12 -18.21
C TYR A 393 -13.41 -10.02 -18.72
N ASN A 394 -12.82 -11.16 -19.12
CA ASN A 394 -11.48 -11.27 -19.71
C ASN A 394 -10.39 -10.49 -18.94
N LYS A 395 -10.45 -10.56 -17.62
CA LYS A 395 -9.49 -9.93 -16.72
C LYS A 395 -9.14 -10.86 -15.57
N TYR A 396 -7.85 -10.95 -15.27
CA TYR A 396 -7.26 -11.82 -14.28
C TYR A 396 -6.31 -11.00 -13.41
N ILE A 397 -6.34 -11.23 -12.11
CA ILE A 397 -5.48 -10.53 -11.14
C ILE A 397 -4.89 -11.54 -10.17
N PHE A 398 -3.69 -11.26 -9.65
CA PHE A 398 -3.25 -11.97 -8.46
C PHE A 398 -4.22 -11.68 -7.32
N ILE A 399 -4.50 -12.69 -6.49
CA ILE A 399 -5.32 -12.49 -5.29
C ILE A 399 -4.72 -11.45 -4.35
N HIS A 400 -3.40 -11.33 -4.38
CA HIS A 400 -2.68 -10.27 -3.71
C HIS A 400 -1.30 -10.04 -4.35
N LYS A 401 -0.93 -8.76 -4.52
CA LYS A 401 0.33 -8.35 -5.16
C LYS A 401 1.58 -8.90 -4.48
N SER A 402 1.57 -9.16 -3.16
CA SER A 402 2.74 -9.74 -2.47
C SER A 402 3.09 -11.16 -2.92
N ILE A 403 2.13 -11.93 -3.45
CA ILE A 403 2.40 -13.26 -4.00
C ILE A 403 3.24 -13.13 -5.26
N GLN A 404 2.87 -12.22 -6.16
CA GLN A 404 3.66 -11.86 -7.33
C GLN A 404 5.06 -11.38 -6.91
N GLU A 405 5.15 -10.51 -5.90
CA GLU A 405 6.41 -9.90 -5.48
C GLU A 405 7.38 -10.89 -4.82
N TYR A 406 6.86 -11.83 -4.01
CA TYR A 406 7.65 -12.90 -3.41
C TYR A 406 8.21 -13.86 -4.46
N HIS A 407 7.35 -14.37 -5.34
CA HIS A 407 7.78 -15.35 -6.36
C HIS A 407 8.70 -14.70 -7.40
N ALA A 408 8.61 -13.38 -7.61
CA ALA A 408 9.60 -12.62 -8.37
C ALA A 408 10.97 -12.55 -7.66
N ALA A 409 11.00 -12.45 -6.33
CA ALA A 409 12.25 -12.51 -5.55
C ALA A 409 12.88 -13.90 -5.65
N GLU A 410 12.08 -14.97 -5.50
CA GLU A 410 12.53 -16.36 -5.67
C GLU A 410 13.10 -16.62 -7.06
N PHE A 411 12.49 -16.03 -8.11
CA PHE A 411 13.05 -16.09 -9.46
C PHE A 411 14.47 -15.50 -9.51
N ILE A 412 14.68 -14.29 -8.96
CA ILE A 412 15.97 -13.62 -8.97
C ILE A 412 17.02 -14.39 -8.15
N ARG A 413 16.64 -14.85 -6.95
CA ARG A 413 17.53 -15.63 -6.07
C ARG A 413 18.06 -16.88 -6.75
N ASN A 414 17.20 -17.58 -7.49
CA ASN A 414 17.53 -18.86 -8.13
C ASN A 414 18.21 -18.72 -9.50
N ILE A 415 18.51 -17.49 -9.95
CA ILE A 415 19.32 -17.26 -11.16
C ILE A 415 20.80 -17.52 -10.87
N SER A 416 21.53 -18.01 -11.87
CA SER A 416 22.96 -18.25 -11.76
C SER A 416 23.75 -16.98 -11.39
N SER A 417 24.78 -17.14 -10.57
CA SER A 417 25.55 -16.01 -9.99
C SER A 417 26.16 -15.08 -11.03
N ASP A 418 26.55 -15.58 -12.21
CA ASP A 418 27.04 -14.80 -13.35
C ASP A 418 25.98 -13.86 -13.95
N LYS A 419 24.70 -14.20 -13.82
CA LYS A 419 23.57 -13.45 -14.37
C LYS A 419 22.88 -12.55 -13.34
N LYS A 420 22.99 -12.84 -12.05
CA LYS A 420 22.39 -12.03 -10.96
C LYS A 420 22.68 -10.52 -11.09
N PRO A 421 23.91 -10.06 -11.38
CA PRO A 421 24.20 -8.62 -11.52
C PRO A 421 23.32 -7.92 -12.55
N LYS A 422 22.93 -8.60 -13.64
CA LYS A 422 22.04 -8.04 -14.66
C LYS A 422 20.66 -7.73 -14.10
N PHE A 423 20.10 -8.63 -13.28
CA PHE A 423 18.77 -8.46 -12.70
C PHE A 423 18.75 -7.43 -11.57
N TYR A 424 19.78 -7.43 -10.72
CA TYR A 424 19.94 -6.38 -9.70
C TYR A 424 20.17 -5.00 -10.32
N ASN A 425 20.90 -4.90 -11.45
CA ASN A 425 21.03 -3.64 -12.17
C ASN A 425 19.68 -3.11 -12.70
N LEU A 426 18.78 -3.99 -13.16
CA LEU A 426 17.42 -3.58 -13.54
C LEU A 426 16.66 -2.96 -12.35
N ILE A 427 16.79 -3.53 -11.16
CA ILE A 427 16.20 -3.00 -9.93
C ILE A 427 16.86 -1.67 -9.54
N MET A 428 18.18 -1.57 -9.64
CA MET A 428 18.91 -0.35 -9.33
C MET A 428 18.48 0.82 -10.24
N GLU A 429 18.37 0.59 -11.55
CA GLU A 429 17.90 1.62 -12.48
C GLU A 429 16.44 2.02 -12.22
N ASP A 430 15.59 1.06 -11.81
CA ASP A 430 14.22 1.34 -11.40
C ASP A 430 14.14 2.27 -10.18
N ILE A 431 15.03 2.08 -9.20
CA ILE A 431 15.16 2.92 -8.01
C ILE A 431 15.66 4.32 -8.38
N LYS A 432 16.71 4.41 -9.22
CA LYS A 432 17.27 5.70 -9.66
C LYS A 432 16.26 6.57 -10.42
N GLN A 433 15.33 5.93 -11.13
CA GLN A 433 14.24 6.59 -11.84
C GLN A 433 13.02 6.88 -10.94
N ASN A 434 13.07 6.55 -9.65
CA ASN A 434 11.97 6.70 -8.69
C ASN A 434 10.68 5.95 -9.06
N ASN A 435 10.79 4.84 -9.80
CA ASN A 435 9.65 4.04 -10.25
C ASN A 435 9.14 3.08 -9.15
N TYR A 436 10.09 2.45 -8.44
CA TYR A 436 9.89 1.54 -7.31
C TYR A 436 8.94 0.37 -7.58
N ARG A 437 9.01 -0.22 -8.78
CA ARG A 437 8.21 -1.39 -9.19
C ARG A 437 8.53 -2.62 -8.34
N TYR A 438 9.78 -2.74 -7.89
CA TYR A 438 10.28 -3.91 -7.15
C TYR A 438 10.31 -3.75 -5.63
N HIS A 439 9.62 -2.74 -5.07
CA HIS A 439 9.73 -2.36 -3.65
C HIS A 439 9.65 -3.56 -2.68
N ASN A 440 8.58 -4.36 -2.75
CA ASN A 440 8.41 -5.50 -1.84
C ASN A 440 9.24 -6.72 -2.27
N THR A 441 9.56 -6.84 -3.56
CA THR A 441 10.51 -7.87 -4.05
C THR A 441 11.90 -7.66 -3.45
N ILE A 442 12.36 -6.41 -3.31
CA ILE A 442 13.62 -6.09 -2.62
C ILE A 442 13.56 -6.52 -1.16
N SER A 443 12.45 -6.22 -0.47
CA SER A 443 12.27 -6.64 0.94
C SER A 443 12.42 -8.16 1.10
N PHE A 444 11.89 -8.96 0.18
CA PHE A 444 12.10 -10.41 0.20
C PHE A 444 13.53 -10.80 -0.14
N LEU A 445 14.17 -10.17 -1.14
CA LEU A 445 15.56 -10.45 -1.51
C LEU A 445 16.56 -10.13 -0.38
N GLN A 446 16.29 -9.13 0.45
CA GLN A 446 17.12 -8.84 1.62
C GLN A 446 17.15 -10.00 2.62
N GLU A 447 16.05 -10.77 2.72
CA GLU A 447 15.93 -11.92 3.62
C GLU A 447 16.35 -13.23 2.93
N THR A 448 15.99 -13.42 1.65
CA THR A 448 16.21 -14.69 0.95
C THR A 448 17.52 -14.77 0.15
N ASP A 449 18.09 -13.63 -0.24
CA ASP A 449 19.29 -13.51 -1.09
C ASP A 449 20.27 -12.46 -0.53
N GLU A 450 20.43 -12.44 0.80
CA GLU A 450 21.07 -11.35 1.57
C GLU A 450 22.41 -10.90 0.97
N ILE A 451 23.32 -11.83 0.71
CA ILE A 451 24.67 -11.56 0.21
C ILE A 451 24.61 -10.90 -1.17
N ASP A 452 23.91 -11.51 -2.12
CA ASP A 452 23.83 -11.01 -3.48
C ASP A 452 23.05 -9.70 -3.55
N CYS A 453 22.04 -9.51 -2.71
CA CYS A 453 21.31 -8.26 -2.56
C CYS A 453 22.25 -7.15 -2.04
N LYS A 454 23.02 -7.42 -0.97
CA LYS A 454 24.00 -6.46 -0.44
C LYS A 454 25.07 -6.10 -1.48
N LYS A 455 25.64 -7.11 -2.14
CA LYS A 455 26.73 -6.98 -3.11
C LYS A 455 26.31 -6.28 -4.40
N ASN A 456 25.16 -6.65 -4.96
CA ASN A 456 24.76 -6.21 -6.30
C ASN A 456 23.74 -5.05 -6.28
N LEU A 457 23.14 -4.72 -5.12
CA LEU A 457 22.15 -3.63 -5.00
C LEU A 457 22.52 -2.59 -3.94
N VAL A 458 22.69 -3.00 -2.67
CA VAL A 458 22.87 -2.05 -1.55
C VAL A 458 24.17 -1.26 -1.68
N ILE A 459 25.31 -1.94 -1.86
CA ILE A 459 26.61 -1.28 -2.01
C ILE A 459 26.63 -0.37 -3.26
N PRO A 460 26.22 -0.83 -4.46
CA PRO A 460 26.15 0.03 -5.64
C PRO A 460 25.25 1.27 -5.47
N LEU A 461 24.11 1.15 -4.76
CA LEU A 461 23.27 2.31 -4.42
C LEU A 461 24.00 3.26 -3.47
N CYS A 462 24.65 2.76 -2.42
CA CYS A 462 25.45 3.57 -1.50
C CYS A 462 26.61 4.29 -2.21
N GLU A 463 27.21 3.65 -3.22
CA GLU A 463 28.25 4.25 -4.05
C GLU A 463 27.69 5.36 -4.95
N HIS A 464 26.58 5.07 -5.65
CA HIS A 464 25.91 6.01 -6.53
C HIS A 464 25.46 7.28 -5.81
N TYR A 465 24.83 7.14 -4.64
CA TYR A 465 24.35 8.25 -3.80
C TYR A 465 25.41 8.79 -2.82
N LYS A 466 26.68 8.35 -2.95
CA LYS A 466 27.81 8.80 -2.12
C LYS A 466 27.67 8.56 -0.61
N ILE A 467 26.78 7.66 -0.19
CA ILE A 467 26.61 7.25 1.22
C ILE A 467 27.91 6.70 1.81
N HIS A 468 28.72 5.97 1.02
CA HIS A 468 30.02 5.46 1.45
C HIS A 468 31.00 6.54 1.98
N LYS A 469 30.76 7.83 1.67
CA LYS A 469 31.57 8.95 2.15
C LYS A 469 31.02 9.62 3.41
N TRP A 470 29.82 9.25 3.85
CA TRP A 470 29.10 9.98 4.89
C TRP A 470 29.79 10.02 6.25
N ASN A 471 30.71 9.11 6.55
CA ASN A 471 31.47 9.14 7.79
C ASN A 471 32.60 10.18 7.79
N ASP A 472 33.19 10.43 6.62
CA ASP A 472 34.42 11.22 6.46
C ASP A 472 34.16 12.61 5.87
N MET A 473 32.89 13.03 5.83
CA MET A 473 32.48 14.35 5.34
C MET A 473 32.97 15.47 6.25
N GLU A 474 33.35 16.60 5.66
CA GLU A 474 33.63 17.81 6.43
C GLU A 474 32.31 18.42 6.94
N ILE A 475 32.41 19.28 7.96
CA ILE A 475 31.20 19.93 8.53
C ILE A 475 30.43 20.73 7.47
N VAL A 476 31.11 21.28 6.46
CA VAL A 476 30.50 22.02 5.35
C VAL A 476 29.63 21.09 4.50
N ASP A 477 30.12 19.90 4.18
CA ASP A 477 29.37 18.90 3.39
C ASP A 477 28.13 18.41 4.16
N TYR A 478 28.24 18.21 5.48
CA TYR A 478 27.06 17.88 6.30
C TYR A 478 26.02 18.99 6.30
N LYS A 479 26.42 20.27 6.27
CA LYS A 479 25.49 21.40 6.17
C LYS A 479 24.75 21.40 4.83
N ASP A 480 25.45 21.06 3.75
CA ASP A 480 24.82 20.97 2.43
C ASP A 480 23.89 19.76 2.34
N LEU A 481 24.29 18.60 2.86
CA LEU A 481 23.42 17.42 2.95
C LEU A 481 22.18 17.72 3.81
N PHE A 482 22.35 18.38 4.95
CA PHE A 482 21.24 18.82 5.79
C PHE A 482 20.26 19.71 4.99
N ARG A 483 20.77 20.67 4.22
CA ARG A 483 19.94 21.51 3.37
C ARG A 483 19.18 20.69 2.34
N GLU A 484 19.82 19.73 1.67
CA GLU A 484 19.14 18.86 0.69
C GLU A 484 17.96 18.09 1.31
N PHE A 485 18.12 17.52 2.50
CA PHE A 485 17.03 16.82 3.20
C PHE A 485 15.89 17.75 3.66
N PHE A 486 16.21 18.97 4.08
CA PHE A 486 15.23 19.86 4.72
C PHE A 486 14.73 21.03 3.85
N VAL A 487 15.25 21.23 2.64
CA VAL A 487 14.95 22.41 1.78
C VAL A 487 13.46 22.58 1.51
N ASP A 488 12.76 21.49 1.16
CA ASP A 488 11.32 21.52 0.85
C ASP A 488 10.46 21.03 2.03
N SER A 489 11.06 20.86 3.21
CA SER A 489 10.34 20.39 4.39
C SER A 489 9.56 21.54 5.04
N THR A 490 8.27 21.32 5.30
CA THR A 490 7.38 22.33 5.89
C THR A 490 6.50 21.74 6.99
N ALA A 491 6.08 22.59 7.93
CA ALA A 491 5.08 22.26 8.94
C ALA A 491 3.81 23.09 8.73
N GLN A 492 2.66 22.47 8.94
CA GLN A 492 1.38 23.19 9.07
C GLN A 492 1.04 23.34 10.55
N VAL A 493 0.78 24.56 10.99
CA VAL A 493 0.56 24.89 12.40
C VAL A 493 -0.72 25.70 12.55
N VAL A 494 -1.51 25.40 13.58
CA VAL A 494 -2.69 26.18 13.98
C VAL A 494 -2.38 26.92 15.28
N ILE A 495 -2.74 28.20 15.30
CA ILE A 495 -2.53 29.11 16.43
C ILE A 495 -3.85 29.27 17.19
N ASN A 496 -3.91 28.77 18.42
CA ASN A 496 -5.06 28.91 19.30
C ASN A 496 -4.62 29.59 20.61
N ASN A 497 -5.07 30.82 20.86
CA ASN A 497 -4.78 31.59 22.08
C ASN A 497 -3.27 31.67 22.41
N GLY A 498 -2.42 31.84 21.40
CA GLY A 498 -0.96 31.90 21.56
C GLY A 498 -0.25 30.53 21.70
N ASN A 499 -1.00 29.43 21.74
CA ASN A 499 -0.45 28.08 21.68
C ASN A 499 -0.48 27.54 20.26
N TYR A 500 0.64 26.96 19.84
CA TYR A 500 0.82 26.41 18.51
C TYR A 500 0.61 24.90 18.53
N SER A 501 -0.14 24.38 17.56
CA SER A 501 -0.34 22.94 17.37
C SER A 501 0.08 22.53 15.95
N VAL A 502 1.02 21.59 15.85
CA VAL A 502 1.45 21.03 14.56
C VAL A 502 0.36 20.09 14.06
N GLN A 503 -0.20 20.40 12.91
CA GLN A 503 -1.27 19.64 12.27
C GLN A 503 -0.74 18.67 11.22
N ALA A 504 0.37 19.01 10.57
CA ALA A 504 1.01 18.16 9.57
C ALA A 504 2.50 18.52 9.44
N LEU A 505 3.31 17.51 9.12
CA LEU A 505 4.70 17.67 8.72
C LEU A 505 4.85 17.12 7.31
N ASN A 506 5.48 17.92 6.45
CA ASN A 506 5.81 17.58 5.09
C ASN A 506 7.33 17.57 5.00
N TYR A 507 7.89 16.49 4.47
CA TYR A 507 9.32 16.31 4.36
C TYR A 507 9.71 16.26 2.89
N SER A 508 10.92 16.71 2.56
CA SER A 508 11.49 16.52 1.21
C SER A 508 11.91 15.05 1.03
N THR A 509 10.95 14.12 1.02
CA THR A 509 11.27 12.68 0.94
C THR A 509 11.48 12.16 -0.47
N THR A 510 11.53 13.02 -1.50
CA THR A 510 11.98 12.59 -2.84
C THR A 510 13.49 12.36 -2.87
N PHE A 511 14.24 13.03 -1.99
CA PHE A 511 15.67 12.82 -1.84
C PHE A 511 15.95 11.56 -1.03
N MET A 512 16.63 10.59 -1.67
CA MET A 512 17.04 9.32 -1.09
C MET A 512 15.93 8.50 -0.40
N SER A 513 14.68 8.60 -0.86
CA SER A 513 13.53 7.76 -0.42
C SER A 513 13.81 6.27 -0.44
N TRP A 514 14.71 5.82 -1.33
CA TRP A 514 15.08 4.41 -1.43
C TRP A 514 15.69 3.86 -0.14
N ILE A 515 16.31 4.71 0.69
CA ILE A 515 16.81 4.31 2.02
C ILE A 515 15.68 3.72 2.85
N ALA A 516 14.46 4.25 2.75
CA ALA A 516 13.30 3.74 3.48
C ALA A 516 12.89 2.31 3.08
N PHE A 517 13.42 1.77 1.98
CA PHE A 517 13.20 0.37 1.61
C PHE A 517 14.05 -0.60 2.42
N PHE A 518 15.24 -0.15 2.83
CA PHE A 518 16.20 -0.94 3.58
C PHE A 518 16.11 -0.62 5.08
N GLU A 519 15.94 0.66 5.41
CA GLU A 519 15.99 1.21 6.77
C GLU A 519 14.84 2.21 6.99
N ASN A 520 13.60 1.69 6.95
CA ASN A 520 12.37 2.49 7.00
C ASN A 520 12.30 3.38 8.25
N GLU A 521 12.44 2.80 9.45
CA GLU A 521 12.36 3.54 10.71
C GLU A 521 13.48 4.60 10.80
N MET A 522 14.73 4.23 10.50
CA MET A 522 15.87 5.16 10.56
C MET A 522 15.71 6.34 9.59
N TYR A 523 15.17 6.10 8.39
CA TYR A 523 14.91 7.17 7.42
C TYR A 523 13.88 8.18 7.96
N TYR A 524 12.80 7.72 8.61
CA TYR A 524 11.84 8.63 9.23
C TYR A 524 12.40 9.28 10.49
N ASP A 525 13.23 8.58 11.26
CA ASP A 525 13.88 9.10 12.47
C ASP A 525 14.81 10.27 12.18
N LEU A 526 15.45 10.29 11.01
CA LEU A 526 16.22 11.44 10.50
C LEU A 526 15.37 12.72 10.50
N TYR A 527 14.11 12.64 10.07
CA TYR A 527 13.20 13.78 10.04
C TYR A 527 12.55 14.03 11.41
N ASN A 528 12.18 12.96 12.11
CA ASN A 528 11.52 13.05 13.42
C ASN A 528 12.42 13.69 14.46
N ILE A 529 13.73 13.39 14.48
CA ILE A 529 14.64 13.94 15.48
C ILE A 529 14.76 15.46 15.35
N VAL A 530 14.89 15.96 14.11
CA VAL A 530 14.98 17.39 13.83
C VAL A 530 13.66 18.09 14.12
N THR A 531 12.52 17.48 13.74
CA THR A 531 11.21 18.08 14.04
C THR A 531 10.84 18.05 15.51
N ASN A 532 11.25 17.03 16.27
CA ASN A 532 11.08 16.99 17.72
C ASN A 532 11.89 18.08 18.42
N ILE A 533 13.08 18.42 17.92
CA ILE A 533 13.87 19.56 18.41
C ILE A 533 13.12 20.88 18.14
N LEU A 534 12.61 21.05 16.92
CA LEU A 534 11.89 22.26 16.51
C LEU A 534 10.58 22.48 17.29
N PHE A 535 9.81 21.41 17.51
CA PHE A 535 8.48 21.49 18.11
C PHE A 535 8.44 20.96 19.55
N SER A 536 9.56 21.05 20.27
CA SER A 536 9.60 20.76 21.69
C SER A 536 8.66 21.71 22.47
N HIS A 537 8.21 21.29 23.65
CA HIS A 537 7.28 22.07 24.48
C HIS A 537 7.79 23.48 24.85
N GLU A 538 9.11 23.67 24.88
CA GLU A 538 9.74 24.97 25.17
C GLU A 538 9.78 25.86 23.93
N ASN A 539 10.14 25.29 22.78
CA ASN A 539 10.29 25.98 21.50
C ASN A 539 8.94 26.36 20.85
N SER A 540 7.92 25.54 21.07
CA SER A 540 6.55 25.78 20.56
C SER A 540 5.86 27.01 21.15
N ARG A 541 6.36 27.62 22.23
CA ARG A 541 5.75 28.82 22.85
C ARG A 541 6.25 30.15 22.27
N SER A 542 7.30 30.12 21.44
CA SER A 542 8.00 31.30 20.95
C SER A 542 8.30 31.22 19.46
N LEU A 543 7.35 30.74 18.65
CA LEU A 543 7.51 30.69 17.20
C LEU A 543 7.42 32.13 16.62
N PRO A 544 8.44 32.61 15.90
CA PRO A 544 8.44 34.00 15.41
C PRO A 544 7.34 34.25 14.37
N GLU A 545 6.52 35.29 14.57
CA GLU A 545 5.36 35.61 13.71
C GLU A 545 5.73 35.94 12.24
N GLU A 546 6.98 36.33 11.98
CA GLU A 546 7.47 36.73 10.65
C GLU A 546 7.72 35.55 9.69
N ILE A 547 7.81 34.31 10.18
CA ILE A 547 8.17 33.13 9.37
C ILE A 547 6.94 32.39 8.83
N PHE A 548 5.74 32.81 9.25
CA PHE A 548 4.50 32.19 8.84
C PHE A 548 4.09 32.70 7.46
N THR A 549 3.90 31.78 6.53
CA THR A 549 3.06 32.03 5.36
C THR A 549 1.63 31.66 5.72
N VAL A 550 0.76 32.68 5.84
CA VAL A 550 -0.66 32.45 6.11
C VAL A 550 -1.27 31.70 4.93
N THR A 551 -1.80 30.51 5.20
CA THR A 551 -2.63 29.78 4.25
C THR A 551 -4.11 30.02 4.58
N LYS A 552 -5.02 29.75 3.63
CA LYS A 552 -6.47 29.90 3.87
C LYS A 552 -6.90 29.11 5.12
N ASP A 553 -7.91 29.62 5.82
CA ASP A 553 -8.58 28.98 6.97
C ASP A 553 -7.81 28.97 8.32
N GLY A 554 -6.91 29.93 8.55
CA GLY A 554 -6.24 30.10 9.85
C GLY A 554 -5.12 29.09 10.15
N ILE A 555 -4.79 28.24 9.16
CA ILE A 555 -3.61 27.39 9.18
C ILE A 555 -2.44 28.20 8.65
N SER A 556 -1.30 28.16 9.33
CA SER A 556 -0.07 28.79 8.85
C SER A 556 0.94 27.72 8.46
N GLN A 557 1.64 27.93 7.34
CA GLN A 557 2.73 27.07 6.90
C GLN A 557 4.07 27.67 7.32
N ILE A 558 5.02 26.81 7.70
CA ILE A 558 6.37 27.22 8.12
C ILE A 558 7.38 26.33 7.39
N SER A 559 8.41 26.93 6.78
CA SER A 559 9.58 26.20 6.30
C SER A 559 10.43 25.76 7.47
N LEU A 560 10.76 24.46 7.55
CA LEU A 560 11.57 23.94 8.64
C LEU A 560 12.95 24.58 8.66
N ILE A 561 13.60 24.76 7.50
CA ILE A 561 14.96 25.33 7.47
C ILE A 561 14.98 26.81 7.86
N LEU A 562 13.95 27.58 7.48
CA LEU A 562 13.81 28.96 7.94
C LEU A 562 13.58 29.03 9.45
N LEU A 563 12.76 28.10 9.98
CA LEU A 563 12.50 28.01 11.41
C LEU A 563 13.77 27.69 12.20
N ILE A 564 14.52 26.68 11.78
CA ILE A 564 15.79 26.28 12.40
C ILE A 564 16.76 27.46 12.49
N ASN A 565 16.92 28.20 11.39
CA ASN A 565 17.82 29.34 11.32
C ASN A 565 17.35 30.51 12.20
N ARG A 566 16.04 30.75 12.31
CA ARG A 566 15.49 31.86 13.10
C ARG A 566 15.46 31.59 14.60
N MET A 567 15.40 30.32 14.99
CA MET A 567 15.44 29.92 16.40
C MET A 567 16.86 29.69 16.91
N ASP A 568 17.89 29.96 16.08
CA ASP A 568 19.30 29.66 16.38
C ASP A 568 19.53 28.18 16.77
N LEU A 569 18.73 27.26 16.21
CA LEU A 569 18.78 25.82 16.50
C LEU A 569 19.59 25.03 15.47
N PHE A 570 20.24 25.70 14.51
CA PHE A 570 20.89 25.05 13.38
C PHE A 570 21.98 24.08 13.81
N ASP A 571 22.88 24.47 14.71
CA ASP A 571 23.97 23.59 15.14
C ASP A 571 23.45 22.37 15.93
N ILE A 572 22.44 22.56 16.78
CA ILE A 572 21.81 21.46 17.55
C ILE A 572 21.10 20.47 16.61
N ALA A 573 20.34 20.98 15.64
CA ALA A 573 19.65 20.17 14.66
C ALA A 573 20.64 19.44 13.74
N LEU A 574 21.72 20.11 13.34
CA LEU A 574 22.78 19.54 12.53
C LEU A 574 23.50 18.41 13.26
N ASP A 575 23.86 18.58 14.53
CA ASP A 575 24.51 17.54 15.34
C ASP A 575 23.63 16.28 15.46
N ALA A 576 22.32 16.47 15.73
CA ALA A 576 21.36 15.38 15.79
C ALA A 576 21.21 14.66 14.43
N PHE A 577 21.19 15.42 13.34
CA PHE A 577 21.14 14.91 11.97
C PHE A 577 22.41 14.12 11.61
N ILE A 578 23.60 14.65 11.91
CA ILE A 578 24.90 13.98 11.65
C ILE A 578 24.93 12.61 12.33
N LYS A 579 24.42 12.52 13.57
CA LYS A 579 24.33 11.24 14.27
C LYS A 579 23.48 10.23 13.49
N GLN A 580 22.30 10.63 13.03
CA GLN A 580 21.41 9.75 12.26
C GLN A 580 22.00 9.35 10.90
N VAL A 581 22.62 10.30 10.19
CA VAL A 581 23.31 10.04 8.92
C VAL A 581 24.42 9.00 9.09
N ARG A 582 25.19 9.07 10.19
CA ARG A 582 26.23 8.08 10.50
C ARG A 582 25.66 6.71 10.86
N GLU A 583 24.55 6.67 11.57
CA GLU A 583 23.85 5.40 11.87
C GLU A 583 23.37 4.73 10.56
N ILE A 584 22.77 5.49 9.63
CA ILE A 584 22.37 4.97 8.30
C ILE A 584 23.60 4.48 7.52
N TYR A 585 24.70 5.23 7.50
CA TYR A 585 25.95 4.79 6.86
C TYR A 585 26.45 3.46 7.43
N GLN A 586 26.46 3.33 8.76
CA GLN A 586 26.92 2.12 9.44
C GLN A 586 26.05 0.91 9.05
N HIS A 587 24.74 1.09 9.06
CA HIS A 587 23.78 0.03 8.72
C HIS A 587 23.81 -0.37 7.26
N LEU A 588 23.74 0.59 6.34
CA LEU A 588 23.64 0.30 4.91
C LEU A 588 24.97 -0.12 4.29
N TYR A 589 26.05 0.60 4.57
CA TYR A 589 27.32 0.41 3.85
C TYR A 589 28.29 -0.47 4.61
N VAL A 590 28.58 -0.16 5.87
CA VAL A 590 29.60 -0.88 6.65
C VAL A 590 29.14 -2.30 6.96
N ASN A 591 27.95 -2.47 7.55
CA ASN A 591 27.44 -3.80 7.88
C ASN A 591 27.30 -4.67 6.63
N SER A 592 26.83 -4.11 5.51
CA SER A 592 26.75 -4.85 4.23
C SER A 592 28.12 -5.32 3.74
N SER A 593 29.13 -4.46 3.79
CA SER A 593 30.50 -4.78 3.40
C SER A 593 31.11 -5.87 4.31
N VAL A 594 30.86 -5.78 5.62
CA VAL A 594 31.31 -6.79 6.60
C VAL A 594 30.63 -8.13 6.36
N THR A 595 29.32 -8.17 6.11
CA THR A 595 28.60 -9.42 5.83
C THR A 595 29.18 -10.15 4.61
N ILE A 596 29.45 -9.43 3.51
CA ILE A 596 30.04 -10.00 2.29
C ILE A 596 31.47 -10.50 2.56
N LYS A 597 32.26 -9.73 3.30
CA LYS A 597 33.63 -10.09 3.64
C LYS A 597 33.67 -11.36 4.51
N ASN A 598 32.85 -11.42 5.55
CA ASN A 598 32.79 -12.56 6.47
C ASN A 598 32.43 -13.87 5.76
N GLU A 599 31.50 -13.83 4.80
CA GLU A 599 31.17 -15.01 3.99
C GLU A 599 32.39 -15.45 3.15
N THR A 600 33.06 -14.50 2.50
CA THR A 600 34.26 -14.79 1.70
C THR A 600 35.37 -15.42 2.55
N GLU A 601 35.62 -14.87 3.75
CA GLU A 601 36.59 -15.42 4.70
C GLU A 601 36.18 -16.81 5.20
N SER A 602 34.91 -17.00 5.56
CA SER A 602 34.38 -18.30 6.03
C SER A 602 34.47 -19.39 4.97
N ILE A 603 34.25 -19.06 3.70
CA ILE A 603 34.38 -19.99 2.58
C ILE A 603 35.84 -20.40 2.39
N ASN A 604 36.77 -19.43 2.40
CA ASN A 604 38.20 -19.73 2.27
C ASN A 604 38.67 -20.62 3.43
N GLU A 605 38.31 -20.29 4.68
CA GLU A 605 38.62 -21.11 5.85
C GLU A 605 38.07 -22.53 5.75
N PHE A 606 36.84 -22.71 5.22
CA PHE A 606 36.24 -24.03 5.06
C PHE A 606 36.96 -24.92 4.04
N PHE A 607 37.48 -24.35 2.95
CA PHE A 607 38.20 -25.09 1.90
C PHE A 607 39.72 -25.19 2.14
N ASP A 608 40.28 -24.35 3.02
CA ASP A 608 41.67 -24.42 3.47
C ASP A 608 41.88 -25.39 4.67
N LEU A 609 40.79 -25.89 5.28
CA LEU A 609 40.75 -26.97 6.30
C LEU A 609 40.69 -28.37 5.66
#